data_AF-A0A955EV79-F1
#
_entry.id   AF-A0A955EV79-F1
#
_cell.length_a   1.000
_cell.length_b   1.000
_cell.length_c   1.000
_cell.angle_alpha   90.00
_cell.angle_beta   90.00
_cell.angle_gamma   90.00
#
_symmetry.space_group_name_H-M   'P 1'
#
loop_
_entity.id
_entity.type
_entity.pdbx_description
1 polymer ?
#
loop_
_entity_poly.entity_id
_entity_poly.type
_entity_poly.pdbx_seq_one_letter_code
_entity_poly.pdbx_strand_id
1 'polypeptide(L)'
;HPSPHPFLRRNLADGSLRDLQPVDVVTLLAPGGDVLGDAFYNARSDMAFRRITRGDERLDAAFLLRAADRAARLREALPEGARDATALRLVHAEGDELSGLVVDRYGDVLSVELHSAGWTLLLEPLLDALHARFGTKHHRVSLSERVADFEGVRPLELVSPGCPASVTVREHGMRFRVDFDGGHKTGFFCDQRINRRLLAEQVEGADVLDLCTYTGGFAVSAKALGAAASVTAVDLDETALATAKTNANLNQARISFVHADAFDWCRQIGAGERRFDAIVLDPPKFI
;
A
#
# COMPACT_ATOMS: atom_id res chain seq x y z
N HIS A 1 4.31 22.75 -24.40
CA HIS A 1 4.88 21.47 -23.94
C HIS A 1 3.86 20.75 -23.09
N PRO A 2 3.49 19.49 -23.40
CA PRO A 2 2.67 18.71 -22.49
C PRO A 2 3.47 18.52 -21.20
N SER A 3 2.88 18.91 -20.08
CA SER A 3 3.45 18.65 -18.76
C SER A 3 3.77 17.15 -18.63
N PRO A 4 4.87 16.75 -17.97
CA PRO A 4 5.12 15.34 -17.65
C PRO A 4 4.09 14.78 -16.65
N HIS A 5 3.27 15.64 -16.05
CA HIS A 5 2.24 15.28 -15.09
C HIS A 5 1.24 14.27 -15.68
N PRO A 6 0.84 13.22 -14.94
CA PRO A 6 -0.08 12.21 -15.44
C PRO A 6 -1.53 12.71 -15.52
N PHE A 7 -1.89 13.74 -14.76
CA PHE A 7 -3.26 14.27 -14.75
C PHE A 7 -3.39 15.48 -15.69
N LEU A 8 -4.40 15.44 -16.57
CA LEU A 8 -4.76 16.52 -17.47
C LEU A 8 -6.21 16.96 -17.26
N ARG A 9 -6.44 18.27 -17.37
CA ARG A 9 -7.74 18.88 -17.10
C ARG A 9 -8.68 18.70 -18.28
N ARG A 10 -9.98 18.59 -17.98
CA ARG A 10 -11.04 18.51 -19.00
C ARG A 10 -11.01 19.67 -19.99
N ASN A 11 -10.77 20.89 -19.50
CA ASN A 11 -10.78 22.11 -20.30
C ASN A 11 -9.59 22.23 -21.28
N LEU A 12 -8.65 21.30 -21.26
CA LEU A 12 -7.56 21.22 -22.24
C LEU A 12 -7.93 20.42 -23.49
N ALA A 13 -9.03 19.68 -23.47
CA ALA A 13 -9.50 18.94 -24.64
C ALA A 13 -10.27 19.87 -25.59
N ASP A 14 -9.96 19.80 -26.89
CA ASP A 14 -10.60 20.56 -27.97
C ASP A 14 -11.72 19.76 -28.68
N GLY A 15 -11.95 18.51 -28.28
CA GLY A 15 -12.98 17.60 -28.82
C GLY A 15 -14.24 17.46 -27.98
N SER A 16 -15.31 16.96 -28.61
CA SER A 16 -16.53 16.56 -27.89
C SER A 16 -16.27 15.30 -27.06
N LEU A 17 -16.40 15.41 -25.74
CA LEU A 17 -16.27 14.29 -24.80
C LEU A 17 -17.61 13.56 -24.56
N ARG A 18 -18.65 13.86 -25.36
CA ARG A 18 -20.03 13.43 -25.11
C ARG A 18 -20.26 11.93 -25.28
N ASP A 19 -19.45 11.27 -26.10
CA ASP A 19 -19.57 9.84 -26.39
C ASP A 19 -18.72 8.97 -25.46
N LEU A 20 -17.83 9.59 -24.67
CA LEU A 20 -16.95 8.87 -23.75
C LEU A 20 -17.69 8.46 -22.48
N GLN A 21 -17.52 7.19 -22.10
CA GLN A 21 -18.02 6.64 -20.85
C GLN A 21 -16.95 6.75 -19.76
N PRO A 22 -17.37 6.79 -18.47
CA PRO A 22 -16.43 6.56 -17.37
C PRO A 22 -15.62 5.29 -17.63
N VAL A 23 -14.33 5.31 -17.28
CA VAL A 23 -13.35 4.23 -17.45
C VAL A 23 -12.78 4.01 -18.84
N ASP A 24 -13.27 4.71 -19.88
CA ASP A 24 -12.73 4.59 -21.23
C ASP A 24 -11.22 4.85 -21.27
N VAL A 25 -10.52 4.04 -22.08
CA VAL A 25 -9.14 4.29 -22.47
C VAL A 25 -9.15 5.16 -23.73
N VAL A 26 -8.58 6.35 -23.63
CA VAL A 26 -8.50 7.31 -24.73
C VAL A 26 -7.05 7.60 -25.09
N THR A 27 -6.79 7.84 -26.38
CA THR A 27 -5.49 8.32 -26.83
C THR A 27 -5.47 9.84 -26.83
N LEU A 28 -4.49 10.40 -26.15
CA LEU A 28 -4.27 11.83 -26.08
C LEU A 28 -3.42 12.28 -27.26
N LEU A 29 -3.87 13.33 -27.95
CA LEU A 29 -3.13 13.95 -29.06
C LEU A 29 -2.75 15.39 -28.68
N ALA A 30 -1.57 15.83 -29.12
CA ALA A 30 -1.22 17.24 -29.11
C ALA A 30 -2.03 17.99 -30.18
N PRO A 31 -2.14 19.34 -30.11
CA PRO A 31 -2.78 20.12 -31.16
C PRO A 31 -2.18 19.91 -32.56
N GLY A 32 -0.91 19.49 -32.64
CA GLY A 32 -0.22 19.15 -33.90
C GLY A 32 -0.48 17.74 -34.42
N GLY A 33 -1.23 16.91 -33.69
CA GLY A 33 -1.52 15.51 -34.02
C GLY A 33 -0.57 14.48 -33.42
N ASP A 34 0.52 14.91 -32.78
CA ASP A 34 1.47 14.01 -32.12
C ASP A 34 0.79 13.22 -30.99
N VAL A 35 1.05 11.91 -30.91
CA VAL A 35 0.52 11.05 -29.85
C VAL A 35 1.22 11.35 -28.53
N LEU A 36 0.44 11.61 -27.49
CA LEU A 36 0.93 11.90 -26.15
C LEU A 36 0.88 10.69 -25.20
N GLY A 37 0.14 9.66 -25.59
CA GLY A 37 -0.07 8.40 -24.87
C GLY A 37 -1.55 8.12 -24.58
N ASP A 38 -1.81 6.95 -24.02
CA ASP A 38 -3.13 6.49 -23.61
C ASP A 38 -3.42 6.91 -22.16
N ALA A 39 -4.69 7.22 -21.88
CA ALA A 39 -5.16 7.72 -20.60
C ALA A 39 -6.52 7.11 -20.23
N PHE A 40 -6.78 6.99 -18.93
CA PHE A 40 -8.12 6.72 -18.43
C PHE A 40 -8.92 8.02 -18.37
N TYR A 41 -10.17 7.97 -18.81
CA TYR A 41 -11.11 9.08 -18.73
C TYR A 41 -12.05 8.96 -17.51
N ASN A 42 -12.17 10.06 -16.76
CA ASN A 42 -13.12 10.22 -15.67
C ASN A 42 -14.04 11.43 -15.94
N ALA A 43 -15.29 11.13 -16.31
CA ALA A 43 -16.32 12.12 -16.63
C ALA A 43 -16.78 12.97 -15.43
N ARG A 44 -16.46 12.59 -14.20
CA ARG A 44 -16.86 13.29 -12.97
C ARG A 44 -15.77 14.19 -12.39
N SER A 45 -14.54 14.08 -12.88
CA SER A 45 -13.37 14.82 -12.37
C SER A 45 -12.95 15.96 -13.29
N ASP A 46 -12.61 17.13 -12.74
CA ASP A 46 -11.95 18.21 -13.50
C ASP A 46 -10.58 17.77 -14.03
N MET A 47 -9.90 16.88 -13.30
CA MET A 47 -8.74 16.13 -13.77
C MET A 47 -9.24 14.90 -14.52
N ALA A 48 -9.85 15.14 -15.68
CA ALA A 48 -10.62 14.16 -16.43
C ALA A 48 -9.76 13.09 -17.11
N PHE A 49 -8.48 13.34 -17.36
CA PHE A 49 -7.61 12.36 -18.01
C PHE A 49 -6.44 12.00 -17.11
N ARG A 50 -6.27 10.70 -16.90
CA ARG A 50 -5.13 10.11 -16.19
C ARG A 50 -4.28 9.35 -17.20
N ARG A 51 -3.25 10.01 -17.72
CA ARG A 51 -2.30 9.42 -18.68
C ARG A 51 -1.48 8.31 -18.02
N ILE A 52 -1.44 7.17 -18.71
CA ILE A 52 -0.73 5.95 -18.28
C ILE A 52 0.50 5.70 -19.14
N THR A 53 0.37 5.76 -20.47
CA THR A 53 1.50 5.55 -21.39
C THR A 53 2.05 6.89 -21.91
N ARG A 54 3.18 6.85 -22.61
CA ARG A 54 3.80 8.05 -23.22
C ARG A 54 4.15 7.81 -24.68
N GLY A 55 3.99 8.85 -25.49
CA GLY A 55 4.27 8.79 -26.93
C GLY A 55 3.40 7.73 -27.61
N ASP A 56 3.99 6.98 -28.53
CA ASP A 56 3.29 5.95 -29.31
C ASP A 56 3.04 4.64 -28.54
N GLU A 57 3.51 4.52 -27.29
CA GLU A 57 3.27 3.32 -26.48
C GLU A 57 1.77 3.16 -26.20
N ARG A 58 1.24 1.97 -26.50
CA ARG A 58 -0.18 1.63 -26.33
C ARG A 58 -0.43 0.95 -25.00
N LEU A 59 -1.58 1.24 -24.39
CA LEU A 59 -2.01 0.56 -23.17
C LEU A 59 -2.60 -0.82 -23.52
N ASP A 60 -1.72 -1.77 -23.79
CA ASP A 60 -2.05 -3.15 -24.21
C ASP A 60 -1.35 -4.21 -23.33
N ALA A 61 -1.58 -5.49 -23.63
CA ALA A 61 -0.96 -6.60 -22.90
C ALA A 61 0.59 -6.52 -22.90
N ALA A 62 1.20 -6.05 -23.99
CA ALA A 62 2.65 -5.91 -24.07
C ALA A 62 3.17 -4.79 -23.15
N PHE A 63 2.42 -3.69 -23.03
CA PHE A 63 2.69 -2.65 -22.03
C PHE A 63 2.61 -3.21 -20.61
N LEU A 64 1.57 -3.98 -20.28
CA LEU A 64 1.39 -4.54 -18.93
C LEU A 64 2.55 -5.46 -18.52
N LEU A 65 3.03 -6.30 -19.45
CA LEU A 65 4.23 -7.11 -19.25
C LEU A 65 5.47 -6.25 -18.98
N ARG A 66 5.72 -5.24 -19.83
CA ARG A 66 6.83 -4.30 -19.63
C ARG A 66 6.73 -3.53 -18.32
N ALA A 67 5.51 -3.17 -17.92
CA ALA A 67 5.24 -2.44 -16.68
C ALA A 67 5.53 -3.30 -15.45
N ALA A 68 5.07 -4.56 -15.44
CA ALA A 68 5.40 -5.53 -14.38
C ALA A 68 6.93 -5.72 -14.28
N ASP A 69 7.62 -5.80 -15.41
CA ASP A 69 9.08 -5.89 -15.46
C ASP A 69 9.80 -4.64 -14.94
N ARG A 70 9.30 -3.43 -15.27
CA ARG A 70 9.84 -2.17 -14.72
C ARG A 70 9.67 -2.13 -13.21
N ALA A 71 8.46 -2.44 -12.72
CA ALA A 71 8.16 -2.52 -11.30
C ALA A 71 9.10 -3.49 -10.58
N ALA A 72 9.31 -4.68 -11.14
CA ALA A 72 10.21 -5.68 -10.58
C ALA A 72 11.67 -5.22 -10.54
N ARG A 73 12.19 -4.64 -11.63
CA ARG A 73 13.57 -4.11 -11.67
C ARG A 73 13.80 -3.05 -10.59
N LEU A 74 12.83 -2.18 -10.35
CA LEU A 74 12.91 -1.17 -9.28
C LEU A 74 13.01 -1.81 -7.89
N ARG A 75 12.30 -2.93 -7.66
CA ARG A 75 12.34 -3.65 -6.37
C ARG A 75 13.59 -4.51 -6.24
N GLU A 76 14.07 -5.08 -7.33
CA GLU A 76 15.36 -5.77 -7.38
C GLU A 76 16.53 -4.81 -7.07
N ALA A 77 16.41 -3.52 -7.41
CA ALA A 77 17.42 -2.53 -7.05
C ALA A 77 17.44 -2.15 -5.56
N LEU A 78 16.48 -2.61 -4.75
CA LEU A 78 16.48 -2.35 -3.31
C LEU A 78 17.65 -3.07 -2.61
N PRO A 79 18.15 -2.52 -1.48
CA PRO A 79 19.21 -3.15 -0.70
C PRO A 79 18.87 -4.59 -0.32
N GLU A 80 19.89 -5.43 -0.17
CA GLU A 80 19.77 -6.89 0.00
C GLU A 80 18.79 -7.30 1.13
N GLY A 81 18.80 -6.58 2.25
CA GLY A 81 17.86 -6.80 3.38
C GLY A 81 16.38 -6.49 3.09
N ALA A 82 16.06 -5.89 1.94
CA ALA A 82 14.69 -5.70 1.45
C ALA A 82 14.27 -6.78 0.42
N ARG A 83 15.21 -7.56 -0.12
CA ARG A 83 14.94 -8.61 -1.12
C ARG A 83 14.41 -9.90 -0.52
N ASP A 84 14.81 -10.20 0.72
CA ASP A 84 14.29 -11.33 1.50
C ASP A 84 12.90 -11.05 2.11
N ALA A 85 12.40 -9.82 1.97
CA ALA A 85 11.10 -9.46 2.48
C ALA A 85 10.01 -10.11 1.62
N THR A 86 9.10 -10.82 2.29
CA THR A 86 7.89 -11.32 1.65
C THR A 86 6.71 -10.36 1.86
N ALA A 87 6.95 -9.18 2.43
CA ALA A 87 6.05 -8.03 2.43
C ALA A 87 6.71 -6.86 1.69
N LEU A 88 6.17 -6.47 0.54
CA LEU A 88 6.77 -5.42 -0.29
C LEU A 88 5.76 -4.75 -1.21
N ARG A 89 5.77 -3.41 -1.25
CA ARG A 89 5.08 -2.65 -2.30
C ARG A 89 5.73 -2.91 -3.65
N LEU A 90 4.99 -3.49 -4.58
CA LEU A 90 5.40 -3.79 -5.95
C LEU A 90 5.04 -2.70 -6.95
N VAL A 91 3.95 -1.98 -6.74
CA VAL A 91 3.56 -0.82 -7.55
C VAL A 91 3.08 0.30 -6.64
N HIS A 92 3.58 1.52 -6.86
CA HIS A 92 3.29 2.72 -6.09
C HIS A 92 2.75 3.84 -6.98
N ALA A 93 1.61 3.57 -7.62
CA ALA A 93 0.84 4.51 -8.41
C ALA A 93 1.70 5.31 -9.41
N GLU A 94 1.61 6.63 -9.39
CA GLU A 94 2.35 7.53 -10.28
C GLU A 94 3.87 7.37 -10.15
N GLY A 95 4.38 6.95 -8.98
CA GLY A 95 5.80 6.69 -8.75
C GLY A 95 6.36 5.53 -9.57
N ASP A 96 5.49 4.63 -10.04
CA ASP A 96 5.81 3.52 -10.95
C ASP A 96 5.24 3.71 -12.36
N GLU A 97 4.78 4.93 -12.68
CA GLU A 97 4.14 5.28 -13.96
C GLU A 97 2.85 4.48 -14.23
N LEU A 98 2.25 3.92 -13.19
CA LEU A 98 0.99 3.18 -13.20
C LEU A 98 -0.02 3.95 -12.35
N SER A 99 -0.32 5.18 -12.78
CA SER A 99 -1.13 6.13 -12.04
C SER A 99 -2.45 5.49 -11.56
N GLY A 100 -2.73 5.65 -10.26
CA GLY A 100 -3.92 5.08 -9.63
C GLY A 100 -3.91 3.57 -9.38
N LEU A 101 -2.76 2.89 -9.49
CA LEU A 101 -2.61 1.47 -9.14
C LEU A 101 -1.62 1.31 -7.98
N VAL A 102 -2.04 0.68 -6.89
CA VAL A 102 -1.15 0.27 -5.80
C VAL A 102 -1.19 -1.25 -5.70
N VAL A 103 -0.01 -1.87 -5.63
CA VAL A 103 0.10 -3.33 -5.46
C VAL A 103 1.11 -3.61 -4.36
N ASP A 104 0.66 -4.26 -3.29
CA ASP A 104 1.50 -4.80 -2.23
C ASP A 104 1.53 -6.33 -2.33
N ARG A 105 2.71 -6.93 -2.16
CA ARG A 105 2.89 -8.38 -2.09
C ARG A 105 3.00 -8.81 -0.64
N TYR A 106 2.23 -9.83 -0.27
CA TYR A 106 2.30 -10.51 1.01
C TYR A 106 2.44 -12.03 0.77
N GLY A 107 3.67 -12.52 0.75
CA GLY A 107 4.00 -13.90 0.42
C GLY A 107 3.60 -14.22 -1.02
N ASP A 108 2.59 -15.08 -1.15
CA ASP A 108 2.02 -15.55 -2.42
C ASP A 108 0.77 -14.75 -2.86
N VAL A 109 0.42 -13.70 -2.10
CA VAL A 109 -0.78 -12.89 -2.30
C VAL A 109 -0.41 -11.49 -2.81
N LEU A 110 -1.06 -11.04 -3.88
CA LEU A 110 -1.07 -9.64 -4.32
C LEU A 110 -2.29 -8.94 -3.73
N SER A 111 -2.06 -7.92 -2.92
CA SER A 111 -3.10 -6.97 -2.51
C SER A 111 -3.06 -5.76 -3.44
N VAL A 112 -4.13 -5.57 -4.21
CA VAL A 112 -4.24 -4.56 -5.26
C VAL A 112 -5.29 -3.54 -4.84
N GLU A 113 -4.91 -2.27 -4.77
CA GLU A 113 -5.82 -1.16 -4.52
C GLU A 113 -5.90 -0.29 -5.78
N LEU A 114 -7.13 -0.11 -6.26
CA LEU A 114 -7.45 0.70 -7.43
C LEU A 114 -7.90 2.09 -6.96
N HIS A 115 -7.16 3.11 -7.38
CA HIS A 115 -7.52 4.53 -7.23
C HIS A 115 -7.97 5.16 -8.55
N SER A 116 -8.20 4.34 -9.57
CA SER A 116 -8.86 4.72 -10.82
C SER A 116 -9.59 3.51 -11.37
N ALA A 117 -10.83 3.73 -11.80
CA ALA A 117 -11.68 2.65 -12.26
C ALA A 117 -11.27 2.13 -13.66
N GLY A 118 -10.46 2.88 -14.41
CA GLY A 118 -9.91 2.44 -15.71
C GLY A 118 -9.09 1.14 -15.63
N TRP A 119 -8.43 0.87 -14.49
CA TRP A 119 -7.71 -0.39 -14.27
C TRP A 119 -8.60 -1.62 -14.27
N THR A 120 -9.91 -1.47 -14.01
CA THR A 120 -10.84 -2.61 -14.04
C THR A 120 -10.96 -3.24 -15.43
N LEU A 121 -10.74 -2.48 -16.51
CA LEU A 121 -10.76 -2.97 -17.89
C LEU A 121 -9.57 -3.86 -18.24
N LEU A 122 -8.47 -3.73 -17.50
CA LEU A 122 -7.18 -4.37 -17.78
C LEU A 122 -6.77 -5.32 -16.65
N LEU A 123 -7.68 -5.61 -15.72
CA LEU A 123 -7.35 -6.25 -14.45
C LEU A 123 -6.80 -7.66 -14.65
N GLU A 124 -7.46 -8.48 -15.46
CA GLU A 124 -7.03 -9.86 -15.73
C GLU A 124 -5.62 -9.93 -16.37
N PRO A 125 -5.33 -9.27 -17.52
CA PRO A 125 -3.98 -9.32 -18.09
C PRO A 125 -2.93 -8.63 -17.22
N LEU A 126 -3.30 -7.64 -16.39
CA LEU A 126 -2.41 -7.04 -15.41
C LEU A 126 -2.04 -8.04 -14.31
N LEU A 127 -3.03 -8.72 -13.73
CA LEU A 127 -2.82 -9.73 -12.70
C LEU A 127 -1.97 -10.88 -13.22
N ASP A 128 -2.22 -11.36 -14.44
CA ASP A 128 -1.40 -12.39 -15.08
C ASP A 128 0.06 -11.96 -15.22
N ALA A 129 0.30 -10.73 -15.71
CA ALA A 129 1.65 -10.19 -15.84
C ALA A 129 2.37 -10.08 -14.48
N LEU A 130 1.67 -9.61 -13.44
CA LEU A 130 2.21 -9.50 -12.09
C LEU A 130 2.47 -10.88 -11.47
N HIS A 131 1.53 -11.82 -11.58
CA HIS A 131 1.70 -13.19 -11.07
C HIS A 131 2.89 -13.89 -11.72
N ALA A 132 2.99 -13.83 -13.05
CA ALA A 132 4.12 -14.40 -13.78
C ALA A 132 5.45 -13.76 -13.34
N ARG A 133 5.49 -12.43 -13.15
CA ARG A 133 6.74 -11.74 -12.82
C ARG A 133 7.20 -11.92 -11.37
N PHE A 134 6.26 -11.97 -10.42
CA PHE A 134 6.56 -12.02 -8.99
C PHE A 134 6.43 -13.42 -8.38
N GLY A 135 6.00 -14.41 -9.18
CA GLY A 135 5.82 -15.79 -8.74
C GLY A 135 4.74 -15.92 -7.66
N THR A 136 3.67 -15.13 -7.78
CA THR A 136 2.53 -15.15 -6.85
C THR A 136 1.35 -15.91 -7.46
N LYS A 137 0.40 -16.38 -6.63
CA LYS A 137 -0.74 -17.22 -7.07
C LYS A 137 -2.10 -16.65 -6.72
N HIS A 138 -2.16 -15.80 -5.71
CA HIS A 138 -3.43 -15.29 -5.18
C HIS A 138 -3.47 -13.77 -5.24
N HIS A 139 -4.66 -13.22 -5.36
CA HIS A 139 -4.85 -11.78 -5.31
C HIS A 139 -6.13 -11.40 -4.57
N ARG A 140 -6.10 -10.19 -4.02
CA ARG A 140 -7.26 -9.47 -3.50
C ARG A 140 -7.23 -8.08 -4.14
N VAL A 141 -8.31 -7.69 -4.79
CA VAL A 141 -8.42 -6.40 -5.49
C VAL A 141 -9.55 -5.61 -4.85
N SER A 142 -9.27 -4.36 -4.50
CA SER A 142 -10.24 -3.42 -3.94
C SER A 142 -10.30 -2.14 -4.76
N LEU A 143 -11.52 -1.72 -5.09
CA LEU A 143 -11.89 -0.37 -5.49
C LEU A 143 -12.89 0.13 -4.44
N SER A 144 -12.39 0.89 -3.47
CA SER A 144 -13.20 1.36 -2.34
C SER A 144 -14.43 2.16 -2.76
N GLU A 145 -15.47 2.16 -1.94
CA GLU A 145 -16.71 2.95 -2.15
C GLU A 145 -16.40 4.41 -2.46
N ARG A 146 -15.50 5.03 -1.68
CA ARG A 146 -15.11 6.43 -1.88
C ARG A 146 -14.53 6.69 -3.27
N VAL A 147 -13.66 5.80 -3.76
CA VAL A 147 -13.07 5.95 -5.10
C VAL A 147 -14.12 5.67 -6.17
N ALA A 148 -14.93 4.63 -5.99
CA ALA A 148 -16.00 4.27 -6.91
C ALA A 148 -17.02 5.41 -7.08
N ASP A 149 -17.45 6.04 -5.98
CA ASP A 149 -18.34 7.19 -5.98
C ASP A 149 -17.74 8.38 -6.74
N PHE A 150 -16.45 8.65 -6.53
CA PHE A 150 -15.73 9.72 -7.21
C PHE A 150 -15.59 9.47 -8.72
N GLU A 151 -15.39 8.20 -9.11
CA GLU A 151 -15.24 7.79 -10.51
C GLU A 151 -16.60 7.51 -11.20
N GLY A 152 -17.69 7.43 -10.44
CA GLY A 152 -19.04 7.15 -10.96
C GLY A 152 -19.26 5.70 -11.39
N VAL A 153 -18.60 4.77 -10.71
CA VAL A 153 -18.73 3.33 -10.93
C VAL A 153 -19.19 2.64 -9.65
N ARG A 154 -19.43 1.33 -9.71
CA ARG A 154 -19.67 0.53 -8.50
C ARG A 154 -18.35 0.15 -7.85
N PRO A 155 -18.29 0.04 -6.51
CA PRO A 155 -17.13 -0.52 -5.83
C PRO A 155 -16.89 -1.96 -6.30
N LEU A 156 -15.64 -2.39 -6.18
CA LEU A 156 -15.19 -3.74 -6.56
C LEU A 156 -14.42 -4.34 -5.41
N GLU A 157 -14.80 -5.55 -5.03
CA GLU A 157 -14.01 -6.42 -4.17
C GLU A 157 -13.89 -7.76 -4.90
N LEU A 158 -12.66 -8.18 -5.20
CA LEU A 158 -12.36 -9.43 -5.88
C LEU A 158 -11.32 -10.20 -5.07
N VAL A 159 -11.58 -11.47 -4.83
CA VAL A 159 -10.63 -12.38 -4.18
C VAL A 159 -10.45 -13.60 -5.06
N SER A 160 -9.20 -13.92 -5.42
CA SER A 160 -8.90 -15.09 -6.24
C SER A 160 -9.33 -16.38 -5.52
N PRO A 161 -9.78 -17.43 -6.25
CA PRO A 161 -10.11 -18.72 -5.66
C PRO A 161 -8.98 -19.28 -4.78
N GLY A 162 -9.33 -19.77 -3.59
CA GLY A 162 -8.37 -20.35 -2.65
C GLY A 162 -7.41 -19.35 -2.00
N CYS A 163 -7.60 -18.03 -2.18
CA CYS A 163 -6.80 -17.04 -1.48
C CYS A 163 -6.89 -17.26 0.04
N PRO A 164 -5.74 -17.34 0.75
CA PRO A 164 -5.77 -17.54 2.18
C PRO A 164 -6.34 -16.31 2.89
N ALA A 165 -7.04 -16.54 4.01
CA ALA A 165 -7.52 -15.50 4.92
C ALA A 165 -6.38 -14.71 5.59
N SER A 166 -5.20 -15.32 5.67
CA SER A 166 -4.02 -14.75 6.29
C SER A 166 -2.73 -15.37 5.75
N VAL A 167 -1.63 -14.63 5.85
CA VAL A 167 -0.29 -15.12 5.50
C VAL A 167 0.71 -14.69 6.56
N THR A 168 1.80 -15.45 6.70
CA THR A 168 2.97 -15.01 7.47
C THR A 168 4.03 -14.51 6.50
N VAL A 169 4.38 -13.23 6.63
CA VAL A 169 5.40 -12.57 5.84
C VAL A 169 6.67 -12.34 6.66
N ARG A 170 7.76 -12.03 5.97
CA ARG A 170 9.05 -11.72 6.56
C ARG A 170 9.48 -10.31 6.20
N GLU A 171 10.09 -9.62 7.16
CA GLU A 171 10.73 -8.32 6.98
C GLU A 171 11.93 -8.25 7.93
N HIS A 172 13.13 -7.98 7.39
CA HIS A 172 14.37 -7.89 8.17
C HIS A 172 14.62 -9.08 9.13
N GLY A 173 14.31 -10.30 8.68
CA GLY A 173 14.43 -11.52 9.47
C GLY A 173 13.30 -11.78 10.46
N MET A 174 12.45 -10.79 10.74
CA MET A 174 11.27 -10.92 11.58
C MET A 174 10.09 -11.50 10.80
N ARG A 175 9.10 -12.04 11.52
CA ARG A 175 7.88 -12.63 10.96
C ARG A 175 6.65 -11.85 11.38
N PHE A 176 5.77 -11.54 10.43
CA PHE A 176 4.51 -10.85 10.69
C PHE A 176 3.36 -11.62 10.08
N ARG A 177 2.30 -11.84 10.84
CA ARG A 177 1.01 -12.28 10.37
C ARG A 177 0.28 -11.10 9.77
N VAL A 178 -0.21 -11.30 8.54
CA VAL A 178 -1.06 -10.37 7.80
C VAL A 178 -2.42 -11.04 7.68
N ASP A 179 -3.43 -10.45 8.34
CA ASP A 179 -4.80 -10.92 8.33
C ASP A 179 -5.62 -10.07 7.36
N PHE A 180 -6.18 -10.68 6.32
CA PHE A 180 -6.89 -9.97 5.26
C PHE A 180 -8.40 -9.84 5.52
N ASP A 181 -8.96 -10.72 6.35
CA ASP A 181 -10.41 -10.75 6.63
C ASP A 181 -10.78 -9.95 7.89
N GLY A 182 -9.79 -9.44 8.63
CA GLY A 182 -9.95 -8.89 9.98
C GLY A 182 -10.14 -7.37 10.10
N GLY A 183 -10.29 -6.60 9.01
CA GLY A 183 -10.53 -5.15 9.11
C GLY A 183 -10.40 -4.34 7.82
N HIS A 184 -10.64 -3.03 7.90
CA HIS A 184 -10.64 -2.06 6.78
C HIS A 184 -9.28 -1.79 6.11
N LYS A 185 -8.21 -2.44 6.57
CA LYS A 185 -6.85 -2.30 6.01
C LYS A 185 -6.23 -3.69 5.88
N THR A 186 -5.33 -3.83 4.92
CA THR A 186 -4.66 -5.08 4.50
C THR A 186 -3.80 -5.76 5.58
N GLY A 187 -3.82 -5.30 6.84
CA GLY A 187 -3.22 -5.97 7.99
C GLY A 187 -1.77 -5.56 8.29
N PHE A 188 -1.03 -4.97 7.34
CA PHE A 188 0.37 -4.58 7.50
C PHE A 188 0.77 -3.44 6.56
N PHE A 189 1.58 -2.50 7.03
CA PHE A 189 1.99 -1.33 6.27
C PHE A 189 3.42 -1.47 5.73
N CYS A 190 3.55 -1.65 4.41
CA CYS A 190 4.84 -1.81 3.75
C CYS A 190 5.66 -0.51 3.67
N ASP A 191 5.01 0.66 3.73
CA ASP A 191 5.66 1.98 3.67
C ASP A 191 6.47 2.31 4.93
N GLN A 192 6.04 1.83 6.10
CA GLN A 192 6.74 2.01 7.37
C GLN A 192 7.98 1.11 7.55
N ARG A 193 8.35 0.28 6.57
CA ARG A 193 9.51 -0.65 6.66
C ARG A 193 10.81 0.04 7.07
N ILE A 194 11.15 1.12 6.38
CA ILE A 194 12.42 1.85 6.62
C ILE A 194 12.40 2.47 8.02
N ASN A 195 11.27 3.01 8.45
CA ASN A 195 11.13 3.63 9.76
C ASN A 195 11.21 2.58 10.89
N ARG A 196 10.62 1.39 10.70
CA ARG A 196 10.76 0.26 11.65
C ARG A 196 12.21 -0.18 11.81
N ARG A 197 12.96 -0.25 10.70
CA ARG A 197 14.40 -0.56 10.71
C ARG A 197 15.20 0.53 11.43
N LEU A 198 14.95 1.80 11.11
CA LEU A 198 15.62 2.94 11.72
C LEU A 198 15.41 2.98 13.24
N LEU A 199 14.17 2.76 13.70
CA LEU A 199 13.87 2.67 15.13
C LEU A 199 14.70 1.56 15.79
N ALA A 200 14.70 0.36 15.20
CA ALA A 200 15.43 -0.78 15.76
C ALA A 200 16.94 -0.50 15.91
N GLU A 201 17.54 0.30 15.02
CA GLU A 201 18.95 0.68 15.10
C GLU A 201 19.29 1.67 16.24
N GLN A 202 18.27 2.24 16.91
CA GLN A 202 18.44 3.32 17.88
C GLN A 202 18.00 2.99 19.31
N VAL A 203 17.42 1.80 19.55
CA VAL A 203 16.70 1.49 20.80
C VAL A 203 17.33 0.34 21.61
N GLU A 204 18.60 0.00 21.38
CA GLU A 204 19.28 -1.02 22.17
C GLU A 204 19.26 -0.66 23.67
N GLY A 205 18.70 -1.54 24.50
CA GLY A 205 18.59 -1.32 25.94
C GLY A 205 17.60 -0.22 26.37
N ALA A 206 16.84 0.37 25.44
CA ALA A 206 15.92 1.46 25.71
C ALA A 206 14.54 1.00 26.22
N ASP A 207 13.86 1.85 26.97
CA ASP A 207 12.43 1.73 27.27
C ASP A 207 11.60 2.44 26.19
N VAL A 208 10.88 1.65 25.39
CA VAL A 208 10.15 2.14 24.20
C VAL A 208 8.64 2.14 24.43
N LEU A 209 7.98 3.21 23.99
CA LEU A 209 6.53 3.31 23.89
C LEU A 209 6.10 3.39 22.42
N ASP A 210 5.17 2.54 22.01
CA ASP A 210 4.56 2.52 20.68
C ASP A 210 3.06 2.83 20.78
N LEU A 211 2.67 4.05 20.40
CA LEU A 211 1.28 4.52 20.44
C LEU A 211 0.65 4.41 19.06
N CYS A 212 -0.59 3.89 19.01
CA CYS A 212 -1.25 3.48 17.78
C CYS A 212 -0.47 2.35 17.07
N THR A 213 -0.06 1.35 17.87
CA THR A 213 0.83 0.25 17.44
C THR A 213 0.27 -0.63 16.31
N TYR A 214 -1.05 -0.58 16.09
CA TYR A 214 -1.79 -1.41 15.16
C TYR A 214 -1.45 -2.90 15.35
N THR A 215 -0.96 -3.59 14.31
CA THR A 215 -0.53 -4.99 14.35
C THR A 215 0.89 -5.18 14.89
N GLY A 216 1.43 -4.19 15.60
CA GLY A 216 2.66 -4.28 16.38
C GLY A 216 3.95 -4.09 15.58
N GLY A 217 3.89 -3.49 14.39
CA GLY A 217 5.05 -3.39 13.49
C GLY A 217 6.28 -2.76 14.17
N PHE A 218 6.11 -1.56 14.76
CA PHE A 218 7.20 -0.87 15.46
C PHE A 218 7.57 -1.56 16.77
N ALA A 219 6.60 -1.89 17.62
CA ALA A 219 6.84 -2.56 18.90
C ALA A 219 7.64 -3.88 18.75
N VAL A 220 7.25 -4.73 17.79
CA VAL A 220 7.96 -5.98 17.50
C VAL A 220 9.37 -5.70 16.97
N SER A 221 9.53 -4.70 16.09
CA SER A 221 10.84 -4.32 15.55
C SER A 221 11.78 -3.81 16.64
N ALA A 222 11.30 -2.91 17.50
CA ALA A 222 12.07 -2.39 18.63
C ALA A 222 12.54 -3.52 19.57
N LYS A 223 11.66 -4.49 19.86
CA LYS A 223 12.00 -5.58 20.79
C LYS A 223 12.86 -6.68 20.17
N ALA A 224 12.47 -7.21 19.02
CA ALA A 224 13.08 -8.39 18.43
C ALA A 224 14.36 -8.08 17.65
N LEU A 225 14.38 -6.95 16.94
CA LEU A 225 15.54 -6.54 16.14
C LEU A 225 16.39 -5.49 16.87
N GLY A 226 15.76 -4.53 17.55
CA GLY A 226 16.46 -3.44 18.23
C GLY A 226 16.90 -3.72 19.67
N ALA A 227 16.60 -4.90 20.22
CA ALA A 227 16.98 -5.30 21.57
C ALA A 227 16.60 -4.28 22.67
N ALA A 228 15.47 -3.59 22.52
CA ALA A 228 14.92 -2.71 23.55
C ALA A 228 14.77 -3.44 24.89
N ALA A 229 15.07 -2.76 26.00
CA ALA A 229 14.94 -3.32 27.35
C ALA A 229 13.48 -3.64 27.67
N SER A 230 12.58 -2.67 27.46
CA SER A 230 11.14 -2.86 27.57
C SER A 230 10.40 -2.17 26.43
N VAL A 231 9.24 -2.72 26.07
CA VAL A 231 8.35 -2.12 25.06
C VAL A 231 6.93 -2.16 25.58
N THR A 232 6.25 -1.02 25.54
CA THR A 232 4.81 -0.89 25.78
C THR A 232 4.14 -0.45 24.47
N ALA A 233 3.12 -1.18 24.05
CA ALA A 233 2.40 -0.98 22.80
C ALA A 233 0.92 -0.74 23.10
N VAL A 234 0.37 0.37 22.58
CA VAL A 234 -0.98 0.83 22.89
C VAL A 234 -1.79 0.96 21.61
N ASP A 235 -3.01 0.42 21.62
CA ASP A 235 -3.98 0.62 20.53
C ASP A 235 -5.42 0.60 21.05
N LEU A 236 -6.32 1.20 20.27
CA LEU A 236 -7.76 1.17 20.51
C LEU A 236 -8.43 -0.05 19.85
N ASP A 237 -7.80 -0.65 18.84
CA ASP A 237 -8.35 -1.79 18.11
C ASP A 237 -7.91 -3.12 18.76
N GLU A 238 -8.84 -3.81 19.42
CA GLU A 238 -8.61 -5.10 20.05
C GLU A 238 -8.21 -6.20 19.05
N THR A 239 -8.77 -6.17 17.83
CA THR A 239 -8.44 -7.13 16.77
C THR A 239 -7.02 -6.90 16.24
N ALA A 240 -6.61 -5.63 16.07
CA ALA A 240 -5.23 -5.29 15.73
C ALA A 240 -4.26 -5.73 16.84
N LEU A 241 -4.59 -5.50 18.11
CA LEU A 241 -3.78 -5.95 19.25
C LEU A 241 -3.67 -7.47 19.36
N ALA A 242 -4.73 -8.22 19.03
CA ALA A 242 -4.67 -9.67 18.97
C ALA A 242 -3.65 -10.15 17.91
N THR A 243 -3.64 -9.48 16.76
CA THR A 243 -2.64 -9.72 15.71
C THR A 243 -1.24 -9.30 16.16
N ALA A 244 -1.10 -8.17 16.86
CA ALA A 244 0.17 -7.69 17.41
C ALA A 244 0.77 -8.68 18.42
N LYS A 245 -0.06 -9.26 19.31
CA LYS A 245 0.35 -10.33 20.23
C LYS A 245 0.83 -11.57 19.47
N THR A 246 0.15 -11.93 18.39
CA THR A 246 0.58 -13.05 17.52
C THR A 246 1.94 -12.74 16.88
N ASN A 247 2.15 -11.52 16.39
CA ASN A 247 3.41 -11.08 15.82
C ASN A 247 4.54 -11.08 16.84
N ALA A 248 4.28 -10.62 18.06
CA ALA A 248 5.24 -10.69 19.16
C ALA A 248 5.66 -12.14 19.46
N ASN A 249 4.69 -13.06 19.53
CA ASN A 249 4.95 -14.49 19.75
C ASN A 249 5.76 -15.12 18.62
N LEU A 250 5.46 -14.79 17.35
CA LEU A 250 6.22 -15.26 16.18
C LEU A 250 7.70 -14.86 16.22
N ASN A 251 8.05 -13.81 16.95
CA ASN A 251 9.41 -13.29 17.09
C ASN A 251 9.98 -13.47 18.51
N GLN A 252 9.28 -14.20 19.39
CA GLN A 252 9.68 -14.39 20.80
C GLN A 252 9.90 -13.05 21.54
N ALA A 253 9.22 -11.99 21.12
CA ALA A 253 9.32 -10.66 21.65
C ALA A 253 8.37 -10.47 22.84
N ARG A 254 8.91 -10.19 24.03
CA ARG A 254 8.10 -9.86 25.21
C ARG A 254 7.76 -8.37 25.20
N ILE A 255 6.48 -8.06 25.01
CA ILE A 255 5.94 -6.70 24.86
C ILE A 255 4.71 -6.55 25.78
N SER A 256 4.57 -5.40 26.44
CA SER A 256 3.35 -5.06 27.20
C SER A 256 2.34 -4.43 26.25
N PHE A 257 1.18 -5.07 26.07
CA PHE A 257 0.11 -4.57 25.23
C PHE A 257 -1.00 -3.94 26.07
N VAL A 258 -1.44 -2.75 25.70
CA VAL A 258 -2.52 -2.02 26.36
C VAL A 258 -3.62 -1.71 25.36
N HIS A 259 -4.84 -2.15 25.66
CA HIS A 259 -6.03 -1.78 24.91
C HIS A 259 -6.62 -0.50 25.52
N ALA A 260 -6.38 0.64 24.87
CA ALA A 260 -6.83 1.95 25.31
C ALA A 260 -6.75 2.97 24.17
N ASP A 261 -7.55 4.04 24.27
CA ASP A 261 -7.29 5.24 23.48
C ASP A 261 -5.93 5.84 23.88
N ALA A 262 -5.13 6.23 22.87
CA ALA A 262 -3.77 6.70 23.09
C ALA A 262 -3.71 8.00 23.91
N PHE A 263 -4.66 8.92 23.70
CA PHE A 263 -4.69 10.19 24.43
C PHE A 263 -5.09 9.97 25.89
N ASP A 264 -6.13 9.17 26.14
CA ASP A 264 -6.58 8.86 27.50
C ASP A 264 -5.50 8.11 28.28
N TRP A 265 -4.85 7.14 27.64
CA TRP A 265 -3.75 6.41 28.27
C TRP A 265 -2.57 7.34 28.61
N CYS A 266 -2.18 8.22 27.69
CA CYS A 266 -1.10 9.20 27.96
C CYS A 266 -1.44 10.13 29.13
N ARG A 267 -2.69 10.61 29.25
CA ARG A 267 -3.13 11.43 30.40
C ARG A 267 -3.03 10.65 31.71
N GLN A 268 -3.42 9.38 31.70
CA GLN A 268 -3.37 8.52 32.89
C GLN A 268 -1.93 8.28 33.36
N ILE A 269 -1.01 7.94 32.45
CA ILE A 269 0.38 7.65 32.83
C ILE A 269 1.21 8.91 33.10
N GLY A 270 0.86 10.05 32.48
CA GLY A 270 1.52 11.33 32.70
C GLY A 270 1.40 11.84 34.14
N ALA A 271 0.40 11.39 34.88
CA ALA A 271 0.25 11.66 36.31
C ALA A 271 1.26 10.90 37.19
N GLY A 272 1.92 9.86 36.68
CA GLY A 272 2.75 8.93 37.44
C GLY A 272 4.27 9.03 37.22
N GLU A 273 4.78 10.12 36.65
CA GLU A 273 6.21 10.35 36.34
C GLU A 273 6.91 9.28 35.47
N ARG A 274 6.18 8.35 34.83
CA ARG A 274 6.78 7.34 33.97
C ARG A 274 7.42 7.99 32.73
N ARG A 275 8.68 7.66 32.47
CA ARG A 275 9.45 8.12 31.30
C ARG A 275 9.76 6.96 30.36
N PHE A 276 9.99 7.30 29.10
CA PHE A 276 10.42 6.40 28.04
C PHE A 276 11.60 7.04 27.32
N ASP A 277 12.53 6.23 26.84
CA ASP A 277 13.70 6.70 26.09
C ASP A 277 13.36 6.97 24.62
N ALA A 278 12.37 6.24 24.08
CA ALA A 278 11.85 6.45 22.73
C ALA A 278 10.32 6.30 22.70
N ILE A 279 9.66 7.17 21.92
CA ILE A 279 8.22 7.15 21.72
C ILE A 279 7.92 7.17 20.21
N VAL A 280 7.17 6.19 19.74
CA VAL A 280 6.61 6.13 18.38
C VAL A 280 5.19 6.67 18.42
N LEU A 281 4.89 7.59 17.50
CA LEU A 281 3.56 8.17 17.30
C LEU A 281 3.18 7.99 15.83
N ASP A 282 2.34 7.01 15.53
CA ASP A 282 1.83 6.75 14.17
C ASP A 282 0.28 6.79 14.12
N PRO A 283 -0.34 7.92 14.47
CA PRO A 283 -1.80 8.02 14.47
C PRO A 283 -2.36 7.98 13.04
N PRO A 284 -3.63 7.57 12.87
CA PRO A 284 -4.30 7.75 11.59
C PRO A 284 -4.36 9.24 11.21
N LYS A 285 -4.45 9.52 9.90
CA LYS A 285 -4.62 10.89 9.41
C LYS A 285 -5.86 11.52 10.04
N PHE A 286 -5.68 12.64 10.74
CA PHE A 286 -6.80 13.49 11.17
C PHE A 286 -7.48 14.08 9.92
N ILE A 287 -8.79 13.88 9.82
CA ILE A 287 -9.66 14.51 8.80
C ILE A 287 -10.33 15.71 9.45
#